data_AF-A0A0Z8MEE5-F1
#
_entry.id   AF-A0A0Z8MEE5-F1
#
_cell.length_a   1.000
_cell.length_b   1.000
_cell.length_c   1.000
_cell.angle_alpha   90.00
_cell.angle_beta   90.00
_cell.angle_gamma   90.00
#
_symmetry.space_group_name_H-M   'P 1'
#
loop_
_entity.id
_entity.type
_entity.pdbx_description
1 polymer ?
#
loop_
_entity_poly.entity_id
_entity_poly.type
_entity_poly.pdbx_seq_one_letter_code
_entity_poly.pdbx_strand_id
1 'polypeptide(L)'
;MSTYNIDRKFFDGSDFRVELIAASPRENTPFANVLASCVFNVIYETHTCYIGTVFTNILDQYFEGINMKHIMFVSPFLWNIDDIRFDDRTITCLMALPISEKELEYLRNNGSDLLEQLFKEQQIDFYDLNRPDVVFR
;
A
#
# COMPACT_ATOMS: atom_id res chain seq x y z
N MET A 1 -13.40 -2.78 -10.43
CA MET A 1 -13.46 -3.38 -9.07
C MET A 1 -12.34 -4.40 -8.97
N SER A 2 -11.29 -4.06 -8.25
CA SER A 2 -10.11 -4.91 -8.06
C SER A 2 -10.38 -5.96 -6.97
N THR A 3 -10.18 -7.24 -7.26
CA THR A 3 -10.68 -8.38 -6.47
C THR A 3 -9.59 -9.16 -5.72
N TYR A 4 -8.70 -8.46 -5.02
CA TYR A 4 -7.55 -9.08 -4.34
C TYR A 4 -7.75 -9.16 -2.83
N ASN A 5 -8.65 -10.02 -2.37
CA ASN A 5 -8.80 -10.32 -0.94
C ASN A 5 -7.93 -11.55 -0.59
N ILE A 6 -7.17 -11.47 0.50
CA ILE A 6 -6.27 -12.52 1.03
C ILE A 6 -7.02 -13.82 1.34
N ASP A 7 -8.33 -13.76 1.58
CA ASP A 7 -9.13 -14.94 1.97
C ASP A 7 -9.77 -15.68 0.78
N ARG A 8 -9.29 -15.46 -0.46
CA ARG A 8 -9.91 -16.04 -1.66
C ARG A 8 -9.22 -17.34 -2.08
N LYS A 9 -10.00 -18.42 -2.21
CA LYS A 9 -9.63 -19.58 -3.01
C LYS A 9 -10.13 -19.40 -4.44
N PHE A 10 -9.32 -19.74 -5.43
CA PHE A 10 -9.79 -19.85 -6.81
C PHE A 10 -10.72 -21.07 -6.96
N PHE A 11 -11.50 -21.09 -8.06
CA PHE A 11 -12.44 -22.18 -8.36
C PHE A 11 -11.78 -23.56 -8.51
N ASP A 12 -10.48 -23.61 -8.81
CA ASP A 12 -9.67 -24.83 -8.88
C ASP A 12 -9.14 -25.30 -7.51
N GLY A 13 -9.45 -24.58 -6.43
CA GLY A 13 -9.01 -24.90 -5.07
C GLY A 13 -7.66 -24.31 -4.69
N SER A 14 -6.98 -23.58 -5.59
CA SER A 14 -5.71 -22.91 -5.28
C SER A 14 -5.91 -21.70 -4.37
N ASP A 15 -4.97 -21.51 -3.44
CA ASP A 15 -5.02 -20.41 -2.47
C ASP A 15 -4.44 -19.11 -3.09
N PHE A 16 -5.04 -17.96 -2.81
CA PHE A 16 -4.48 -16.66 -3.15
C PHE A 16 -3.66 -16.11 -1.98
N ARG A 17 -2.43 -15.68 -2.25
CA ARG A 17 -1.55 -15.06 -1.25
C ARG A 17 -1.09 -13.70 -1.70
N VAL A 18 -0.91 -12.80 -0.75
CA VAL A 18 -0.43 -11.44 -0.97
C VAL A 18 0.88 -11.25 -0.23
N GLU A 19 1.89 -10.76 -0.93
CA GLU A 19 3.12 -10.22 -0.35
C GLU A 19 3.03 -8.70 -0.29
N LEU A 20 3.44 -8.11 0.84
CA LEU A 20 3.56 -6.66 0.95
C LEU A 20 4.98 -6.25 0.58
N ILE A 21 5.10 -5.31 -0.35
CA ILE A 21 6.38 -4.77 -0.80
C ILE A 21 6.41 -3.26 -0.65
N ALA A 22 7.60 -2.68 -0.54
CA ALA A 22 7.76 -1.24 -0.50
C ALA A 22 9.14 -0.83 -1.00
N ALA A 23 9.27 0.43 -1.42
CA ALA A 23 10.55 1.05 -1.68
C ALA A 23 10.76 2.19 -0.70
N SER A 24 11.95 2.27 -0.13
CA SER A 24 12.31 3.31 0.83
C SER A 24 13.79 3.64 0.70
N PRO A 25 14.19 4.92 0.87
CA PRO A 25 15.59 5.29 0.99
C PRO A 25 16.31 4.49 2.08
N ARG A 26 17.59 4.22 1.89
CA ARG A 26 18.41 3.38 2.80
C ARG A 26 18.46 3.96 4.22
N GLU A 27 18.45 5.28 4.32
CA GLU A 27 18.46 6.07 5.55
C GLU A 27 17.18 5.93 6.37
N ASN A 28 16.05 5.59 5.74
CA ASN A 28 14.77 5.34 6.40
C ASN A 28 14.75 3.92 7.00
N THR A 29 15.73 3.63 7.85
CA THR A 29 15.91 2.33 8.50
C THR A 29 14.67 1.79 9.23
N PRO A 30 13.77 2.61 9.82
CA PRO A 30 12.55 2.09 10.45
C PRO A 30 11.50 1.56 9.47
N PHE A 31 11.61 1.83 8.16
CA PHE A 31 10.56 1.52 7.20
C PHE A 31 10.26 0.00 7.09
N ALA A 32 11.27 -0.85 7.27
CA ALA A 32 11.07 -2.30 7.34
C ALA A 32 10.11 -2.69 8.49
N ASN A 33 10.15 -1.97 9.62
CA ASN A 33 9.26 -2.21 10.75
C ASN A 33 7.84 -1.71 10.47
N VAL A 34 7.68 -0.63 9.70
CA VAL A 34 6.37 -0.18 9.20
C VAL A 34 5.71 -1.30 8.39
N LEU A 35 6.45 -1.89 7.45
CA LEU A 35 5.95 -2.99 6.62
C LEU A 35 5.61 -4.23 7.46
N ALA A 36 6.45 -4.56 8.45
CA ALA A 36 6.15 -5.65 9.39
C ALA A 36 4.86 -5.40 10.18
N SER A 37 4.63 -4.18 10.66
CA SER A 37 3.38 -3.81 11.35
C SER A 37 2.16 -3.88 10.45
N CYS A 38 2.29 -3.53 9.17
CA CYS A 38 1.23 -3.79 8.20
C CYS A 38 0.89 -5.29 8.15
N VAL A 39 1.90 -6.16 8.05
CA VAL A 39 1.68 -7.62 8.03
C VAL A 39 1.01 -8.10 9.32
N PHE A 40 1.44 -7.63 10.50
CA PHE A 40 0.81 -8.01 11.76
C PHE A 40 -0.66 -7.56 11.85
N ASN A 41 -1.01 -6.38 11.34
CA ASN A 41 -2.40 -5.93 11.31
C ASN A 41 -3.31 -6.88 10.50
N VAL A 42 -2.78 -7.48 9.43
CA VAL A 42 -3.48 -8.48 8.63
C VAL A 42 -3.55 -9.83 9.35
N ILE A 43 -2.43 -10.31 9.89
CA ILE A 43 -2.35 -11.62 10.59
C ILE A 43 -3.31 -11.67 11.79
N TYR A 44 -3.43 -10.57 12.52
CA TYR A 44 -4.34 -10.49 13.67
C TYR A 44 -5.78 -10.11 13.29
N GLU A 45 -6.14 -10.19 12.01
CA GLU A 45 -7.48 -9.91 11.46
C GLU A 45 -8.03 -8.51 11.84
N THR A 46 -7.16 -7.58 12.23
CA THR A 46 -7.57 -6.22 12.59
C THR A 46 -7.93 -5.40 11.35
N HIS A 47 -7.37 -5.79 10.19
CA HIS A 47 -7.58 -5.14 8.91
C HIS A 47 -7.63 -6.17 7.78
N THR A 48 -8.47 -5.92 6.78
CA THR A 48 -8.36 -6.58 5.47
C THR A 48 -7.30 -5.87 4.63
N CYS A 49 -6.68 -6.56 3.68
CA CYS A 49 -5.65 -5.97 2.82
C CYS A 49 -5.90 -6.31 1.35
N TYR A 50 -6.19 -5.26 0.58
CA TYR A 50 -6.43 -5.27 -0.86
C TYR A 50 -6.13 -3.86 -1.43
N ILE A 51 -6.10 -3.71 -2.77
CA ILE A 51 -5.82 -2.42 -3.41
C ILE A 51 -6.78 -1.32 -2.94
N GLY A 52 -6.24 -0.15 -2.60
CA GLY A 52 -6.97 1.00 -2.07
C GLY A 52 -7.19 0.97 -0.56
N THR A 53 -6.84 -0.14 0.11
CA THR A 53 -6.86 -0.20 1.58
C THR A 53 -5.83 0.77 2.16
N VAL A 54 -6.20 1.47 3.24
CA VAL A 54 -5.31 2.39 3.96
C VAL A 54 -5.13 1.97 5.41
N PHE A 55 -3.88 1.89 5.87
CA PHE A 55 -3.53 1.76 7.28
C PHE A 55 -3.14 3.12 7.83
N THR A 56 -4.01 3.67 8.68
CA THR A 56 -3.91 5.05 9.16
C THR A 56 -2.88 5.21 10.26
N ASN A 57 -2.06 6.26 10.22
CA ASN A 57 -1.14 6.69 11.28
C ASN A 57 -0.07 5.63 11.62
N ILE A 58 0.16 4.67 10.71
CA ILE A 58 1.15 3.62 10.93
C ILE A 58 2.57 4.16 10.85
N LEU A 59 2.80 5.21 10.06
CA LEU A 59 4.12 5.85 9.95
C LEU A 59 4.48 6.66 11.20
N ASP A 60 3.49 7.26 11.87
CA ASP A 60 3.70 8.04 13.11
C ASP A 60 4.24 7.18 14.28
N GLN A 61 4.12 5.86 14.20
CA GLN A 61 4.69 4.94 15.19
C GLN A 61 6.21 4.82 15.07
N TYR A 62 6.79 5.26 13.95
CA TYR A 62 8.20 5.04 13.62
C TYR A 62 8.95 6.32 13.22
N PHE A 63 8.24 7.35 12.78
CA PHE A 63 8.81 8.60 12.29
C PHE A 63 8.09 9.78 12.95
N GLU A 64 8.88 10.71 13.51
CA GLU A 64 8.34 11.91 14.13
C GLU A 64 8.24 13.06 13.13
N GLY A 65 7.13 13.80 13.15
CA GLY A 65 6.99 15.08 12.45
C GLY A 65 6.92 15.01 10.92
N ILE A 66 6.86 13.82 10.32
CA ILE A 66 6.80 13.69 8.85
C ILE A 66 5.44 14.05 8.26
N ASN A 67 5.36 14.47 7.00
CA ASN A 67 4.08 14.80 6.35
C ASN A 67 3.24 13.56 6.00
N MET A 68 3.86 12.49 5.51
CA MET A 68 3.18 11.23 5.19
C MET A 68 2.85 10.46 6.47
N LYS A 69 1.57 10.16 6.72
CA LYS A 69 1.11 9.56 7.99
C LYS A 69 0.59 8.14 7.83
N HIS A 70 0.07 7.81 6.66
CA HIS A 70 -0.63 6.56 6.40
C HIS A 70 0.08 5.75 5.31
N ILE A 71 -0.27 4.48 5.22
CA ILE A 71 0.12 3.60 4.12
C ILE A 71 -1.12 3.21 3.34
N MET A 72 -1.12 3.49 2.04
CA MET A 72 -2.09 2.99 1.07
C MET A 72 -1.51 1.82 0.30
N PHE A 73 -2.27 0.75 0.10
CA PHE A 73 -1.86 -0.38 -0.73
C PHE A 73 -2.30 -0.20 -2.19
N VAL A 74 -1.35 -0.31 -3.11
CA VAL A 74 -1.58 -0.16 -4.56
C VAL A 74 -1.01 -1.34 -5.33
N SER A 75 -1.38 -1.46 -6.61
CA SER A 75 -0.64 -2.33 -7.53
C SER A 75 0.83 -1.90 -7.62
N PRO A 76 1.79 -2.83 -7.56
CA PRO A 76 3.20 -2.53 -7.79
C PRO A 76 3.42 -1.82 -9.13
N PHE A 77 4.06 -0.66 -9.11
CA PHE A 77 4.38 0.11 -10.32
C PHE A 77 5.88 0.41 -10.51
N LEU A 78 6.71 0.19 -9.48
CA LEU A 78 8.17 0.42 -9.56
C LEU A 78 8.92 -0.71 -10.24
N TRP A 79 8.39 -1.91 -10.13
CA TRP A 79 9.00 -3.12 -10.64
C TRP A 79 7.97 -3.87 -11.46
N ASN A 80 8.40 -4.46 -12.56
CA ASN A 80 7.55 -5.36 -13.33
C ASN A 80 7.45 -6.70 -12.60
N ILE A 81 6.56 -6.77 -11.61
CA ILE A 81 6.31 -7.96 -10.79
C ILE A 81 4.97 -8.55 -11.24
N ASP A 82 5.06 -9.67 -11.93
CA ASP A 82 3.89 -10.48 -12.29
C ASP A 82 3.50 -11.42 -11.14
N ASP A 83 2.25 -11.87 -11.16
CA ASP A 83 1.77 -12.91 -10.24
C ASP A 83 2.62 -14.18 -10.39
N ILE A 84 3.09 -14.71 -9.26
CA ILE A 84 3.87 -15.96 -9.21
C ILE A 84 2.90 -17.11 -9.00
N ARG A 85 2.82 -18.00 -9.99
CA ARG A 85 1.90 -19.15 -9.97
C ARG A 85 2.63 -20.43 -9.59
N PHE A 86 2.07 -21.14 -8.62
CA PHE A 86 2.43 -22.49 -8.21
C PHE A 86 1.24 -23.43 -8.42
N ASP A 87 1.46 -24.73 -8.36
CA ASP A 87 0.40 -25.74 -8.55
C ASP A 87 -0.73 -25.60 -7.52
N ASP A 88 -0.43 -25.14 -6.29
CA ASP A 88 -1.37 -25.04 -5.17
C ASP A 88 -1.78 -23.60 -4.82
N ARG A 89 -1.12 -22.58 -5.38
CA ARG A 89 -1.34 -21.18 -5.00
C ARG A 89 -0.88 -20.17 -6.04
N THR A 90 -1.45 -18.98 -5.98
CA THR A 90 -0.95 -17.79 -6.67
C THR A 90 -0.50 -16.76 -5.64
N ILE A 91 0.68 -16.19 -5.83
CA ILE A 91 1.21 -15.10 -5.03
C ILE A 91 1.17 -13.82 -5.86
N THR A 92 0.49 -12.80 -5.34
CA THR A 92 0.54 -11.43 -5.88
C THR A 92 1.26 -10.51 -4.91
N CYS A 93 1.60 -9.30 -5.36
CA CYS A 93 2.21 -8.28 -4.52
C CYS A 93 1.31 -7.05 -4.40
N LEU A 94 1.25 -6.46 -3.20
CA LEU A 94 0.72 -5.12 -2.97
C LEU A 94 1.86 -4.20 -2.53
N MET A 95 1.95 -3.05 -3.16
CA MET A 95 2.94 -2.04 -2.82
C MET A 95 2.38 -1.09 -1.76
N ALA A 96 3.11 -0.92 -0.66
CA ALA A 96 2.81 0.03 0.40
C ALA A 96 3.33 1.43 0.01
N LEU A 97 2.41 2.37 -0.16
CA LEU A 97 2.67 3.74 -0.59
C LEU A 97 2.36 4.74 0.55
N PRO A 98 3.33 5.56 0.99
CA PRO A 98 3.08 6.63 1.95
C PRO A 98 2.13 7.71 1.40
N ILE A 99 1.10 8.05 2.18
CA ILE A 99 0.16 9.14 1.87
C ILE A 99 -0.07 10.06 3.08
N SER A 100 -0.42 11.33 2.83
CA SER A 100 -0.76 12.30 3.87
C SER A 100 -2.22 12.21 4.32
N GLU A 101 -2.57 12.93 5.38
CA GLU A 101 -3.96 13.04 5.85
C GLU A 101 -4.87 13.66 4.77
N LYS A 102 -4.41 14.69 4.06
CA LYS A 102 -5.23 15.30 2.99
C LYS A 102 -5.44 14.34 1.81
N GLU A 103 -4.45 13.51 1.51
CA GLU A 103 -4.57 12.47 0.48
C GLU A 103 -5.53 11.37 0.90
N LEU A 104 -5.52 10.98 2.18
CA LEU A 104 -6.51 10.07 2.75
C LEU A 104 -7.93 10.66 2.70
N GLU A 105 -8.10 11.94 3.04
CA GLU A 105 -9.39 12.64 2.91
C GLU A 105 -9.87 12.65 1.46
N TYR A 106 -8.98 12.96 0.51
CA TYR A 106 -9.31 12.91 -0.91
C TYR A 106 -9.69 11.49 -1.37
N LEU A 107 -8.95 10.46 -0.96
CA LEU A 107 -9.24 9.06 -1.25
C LEU A 107 -10.63 8.67 -0.76
N ARG A 108 -11.01 9.06 0.46
CA ARG A 108 -12.33 8.75 1.03
C ARG A 108 -13.48 9.35 0.22
N ASN A 109 -13.26 10.53 -0.38
CA ASN A 109 -14.28 11.25 -1.13
C ASN A 109 -14.34 10.85 -2.62
N ASN A 110 -13.22 10.41 -3.19
CA ASN A 110 -13.07 10.26 -4.65
C ASN A 110 -12.68 8.83 -5.09
N GLY A 111 -12.21 7.99 -4.17
CA GLY A 111 -11.70 6.65 -4.45
C GLY A 111 -10.21 6.61 -4.81
N SER A 112 -9.63 5.40 -4.75
CA SER A 112 -8.20 5.16 -5.00
C SER A 112 -7.79 5.50 -6.43
N ASP A 113 -8.61 5.15 -7.42
CA ASP A 113 -8.28 5.32 -8.84
C ASP A 113 -7.98 6.78 -9.19
N LEU A 114 -8.76 7.74 -8.66
CA LEU A 114 -8.55 9.16 -8.87
C LEU A 114 -7.30 9.69 -8.13
N LEU A 115 -7.03 9.19 -6.93
CA LEU A 115 -5.81 9.57 -6.20
C LEU A 115 -4.54 9.04 -6.90
N GLU A 116 -4.57 7.78 -7.37
CA GLU A 116 -3.47 7.18 -8.13
C GLU A 116 -3.23 7.92 -9.45
N GLN A 117 -4.29 8.42 -10.10
CA GLN A 117 -4.16 9.29 -11.26
C GLN A 117 -3.44 10.61 -10.91
N LEU A 118 -3.78 11.25 -9.78
CA LEU A 118 -3.08 12.46 -9.33
C LEU A 118 -1.60 12.20 -9.04
N PHE A 119 -1.27 11.07 -8.39
CA PHE A 119 0.12 10.66 -8.15
C PHE A 119 0.90 10.53 -9.46
N LYS A 120 0.28 9.92 -10.47
CA LYS A 120 0.89 9.76 -11.80
C LYS A 120 1.04 11.08 -12.53
N GLU A 121 0.02 11.94 -12.54
CA GLU A 121 0.06 13.23 -13.24
C GLU A 121 1.08 14.19 -12.62
N GLN A 122 1.21 14.15 -11.29
CA GLN A 122 2.10 15.06 -10.55
C GLN A 122 3.50 14.50 -10.32
N GLN A 123 3.75 13.23 -10.70
CA GLN A 123 5.05 12.57 -10.56
C GLN A 123 5.61 12.69 -9.13
N ILE A 124 4.80 12.29 -8.14
CA ILE A 124 5.16 12.44 -6.73
C ILE A 124 6.45 11.69 -6.38
N ASP A 125 7.22 12.24 -5.45
CA ASP A 125 8.36 11.55 -4.85
C ASP A 125 7.90 10.66 -3.69
N PHE A 126 7.40 9.48 -4.00
CA PHE A 126 6.91 8.53 -3.00
C PHE A 126 8.00 7.96 -2.07
N TYR A 127 9.28 8.30 -2.28
CA TYR A 127 10.37 7.98 -1.36
C TYR A 127 10.48 9.02 -0.22
N ASP A 128 10.08 10.27 -0.48
CA ASP A 128 10.15 11.36 0.48
C ASP A 128 8.91 11.37 1.40
N LEU A 129 9.10 10.94 2.64
CA LEU A 129 8.05 10.97 3.67
C LEU A 129 7.64 12.39 4.09
N ASN A 130 8.39 13.41 3.68
CA ASN A 130 8.12 14.83 3.91
C ASN A 130 7.70 15.59 2.65
N ARG A 131 7.42 14.89 1.54
CA ARG A 131 6.93 15.55 0.32
C ARG A 131 5.65 16.35 0.63
N PRO A 132 5.39 17.45 -0.09
CA PRO A 132 4.10 18.12 -0.03
C PRO A 132 2.97 17.19 -0.46
N ASP A 133 1.75 17.52 -0.02
CA ASP A 133 0.52 16.89 -0.51
C ASP A 133 0.39 17.12 -2.02
N VAL A 134 -0.26 16.20 -2.73
CA VAL A 134 -0.71 16.48 -4.09
C VAL A 134 -1.65 17.68 -4.14
N VAL A 135 -1.62 18.38 -5.27
CA VAL A 135 -2.60 19.44 -5.56
C VAL A 135 -3.91 18.79 -5.97
N PHE A 136 -4.96 18.99 -5.15
CA PHE A 136 -6.32 18.56 -5.46
C PHE A 136 -6.98 19.58 -6.42
N ARG A 137 -7.67 19.10 -7.44
CA ARG A 137 -8.42 19.91 -8.42
C ARG A 137 -9.91 19.66 -8.30
#